data_AF-A0A7D7BL32-F1
#
_entry.id   AF-A0A7D7BL32-F1
#
_cell.length_a   1.000
_cell.length_b   1.000
_cell.length_c   1.000
_cell.angle_alpha   90.00
_cell.angle_beta   90.00
_cell.angle_gamma   90.00
#
_symmetry.space_group_name_H-M   'P 1'
#
loop_
_entity.id
_entity.type
_entity.pdbx_description
1 polymer ?
#
loop_
_entity_poly.entity_id
_entity_poly.type
_entity_poly.pdbx_seq_one_letter_code
_entity_poly.pdbx_strand_id
1 'polypeptide(L)'
;MKTDYNNLPERIDYLISEIAGIKELLTQRIRNPEEIPKYLDINQALLYLGKLGFLISRSKLYKLTSGNNIPCHKSDNRIYFFPQELDSWLSSQIEKKSETSQNFSDQSKQFIIKTAQYKNRK
;
A
#
# COMPACT_ATOMS: atom_id res chain seq x y z
N MET A 1 39.48 -17.42 -0.61
CA MET A 1 40.12 -18.51 0.15
C MET A 1 39.20 -19.73 0.19
N LYS A 2 39.69 -20.93 -0.16
CA LYS A 2 38.92 -22.18 -0.03
C LYS A 2 38.96 -22.70 1.41
N THR A 3 37.84 -23.20 1.89
CA THR A 3 37.70 -23.84 3.21
C THR A 3 38.54 -25.11 3.23
N ASP A 4 39.27 -25.35 4.31
CA ASP A 4 40.06 -26.56 4.54
C ASP A 4 39.97 -26.96 6.03
N TYR A 5 40.31 -28.20 6.37
CA TYR A 5 40.14 -28.75 7.72
C TYR A 5 40.84 -27.92 8.81
N ASN A 6 42.03 -27.39 8.52
CA ASN A 6 42.79 -26.58 9.47
C ASN A 6 42.17 -25.21 9.75
N ASN A 7 41.36 -24.67 8.82
CA ASN A 7 40.70 -23.37 8.96
C ASN A 7 39.20 -23.49 9.24
N LEU A 8 38.67 -24.72 9.37
CA LEU A 8 37.26 -24.98 9.59
C LEU A 8 36.73 -24.39 10.91
N PRO A 9 37.43 -24.49 12.05
CA PRO A 9 36.96 -23.89 13.30
C PRO A 9 36.82 -22.36 13.19
N GLU A 10 37.84 -21.70 12.62
CA GLU A 10 37.86 -20.25 12.43
C GLU A 10 36.73 -19.78 11.48
N ARG A 11 36.43 -20.57 10.45
CA ARG A 11 35.30 -20.32 9.54
C ARG A 11 33.96 -20.42 10.24
N ILE A 12 33.81 -21.37 11.16
CA ILE A 12 32.59 -21.55 11.94
C ILE A 12 32.40 -20.36 12.88
N ASP A 13 33.45 -19.93 13.58
CA ASP A 13 33.40 -18.76 14.45
C ASP A 13 33.06 -17.48 13.66
N TYR A 14 33.65 -17.33 12.47
CA TYR A 14 33.31 -16.24 11.56
C TYR A 14 31.83 -16.28 11.16
N LEU A 15 31.28 -17.44 10.78
CA LEU A 15 29.86 -17.58 10.45
C LEU A 15 28.96 -17.28 11.64
N ILE A 16 29.32 -17.71 12.84
CA ILE A 16 28.58 -17.41 14.07
C ILE A 16 28.54 -15.90 14.30
N SER A 17 29.68 -15.22 14.11
CA SER A 17 29.77 -13.76 14.26
C SER A 17 28.90 -13.02 13.23
N GLU A 18 28.88 -13.46 11.97
CA GLU A 18 28.05 -12.81 10.96
C GLU A 18 26.55 -13.08 11.15
N ILE A 19 26.19 -14.29 11.59
CA ILE A 19 24.81 -14.59 11.95
C ILE A 19 24.37 -13.72 13.14
N ALA A 20 25.25 -13.48 14.12
CA ALA A 20 24.97 -12.60 15.24
C ALA A 20 24.80 -11.14 14.77
N GLY A 21 25.66 -10.65 13.87
CA GLY A 21 25.56 -9.32 13.29
C GLY A 21 24.26 -9.12 12.48
N ILE A 22 23.88 -10.09 11.66
CA ILE A 22 22.60 -10.07 10.93
C ILE A 22 21.42 -10.04 11.90
N LYS A 23 21.45 -10.87 12.96
CA LYS A 23 20.40 -10.87 14.00
C LYS A 23 20.29 -9.52 14.68
N GLU A 24 21.41 -8.88 15.01
CA GLU A 24 21.41 -7.57 15.65
C GLU A 24 20.86 -6.48 14.72
N LEU A 25 21.30 -6.44 13.46
CA LEU A 25 20.77 -5.48 12.47
C LEU A 25 19.26 -5.64 12.24
N LEU A 26 18.77 -6.87 12.16
CA LEU A 26 17.33 -7.14 12.06
C LEU A 26 16.61 -6.71 13.34
N THR A 27 17.17 -7.02 14.51
CA THR A 27 16.54 -6.67 15.80
C THR A 27 16.55 -5.16 16.05
N GLN A 28 17.61 -4.43 15.68
CA GLN A 28 17.66 -2.97 15.76
C GLN A 28 16.62 -2.33 14.83
N ARG A 29 16.43 -2.88 13.62
CA ARG A 29 15.38 -2.43 12.70
C ARG A 29 13.96 -2.73 13.22
N ILE A 30 13.81 -3.80 14.00
CA ILE A 30 12.53 -4.22 14.61
C ILE A 30 12.27 -3.54 15.97
N ARG A 31 13.29 -3.03 16.67
CA ARG A 31 13.19 -2.35 17.99
C ARG A 31 12.58 -0.95 17.94
N ASN A 32 12.39 -0.40 16.75
CA ASN A 32 11.34 0.58 16.52
C ASN A 32 10.15 -0.14 15.85
N PRO A 33 9.39 -1.00 16.57
CA PRO A 33 8.00 -1.02 16.25
C PRO A 33 7.54 0.36 16.71
N GLU A 34 7.54 1.34 15.82
CA GLU A 34 6.55 2.39 15.97
C GLU A 34 5.25 1.60 16.08
N GLU A 35 4.77 1.36 17.31
CA GLU A 35 3.47 0.78 17.58
C GLU A 35 2.56 1.50 16.61
N ILE A 36 2.04 0.76 15.61
CA ILE A 36 1.31 1.39 14.52
C ILE A 36 0.28 2.26 15.23
N PRO A 37 0.39 3.59 15.11
CA PRO A 37 -0.38 4.46 15.97
C PRO A 37 -1.83 4.04 15.86
N LYS A 38 -2.49 3.79 17.00
CA LYS A 38 -3.88 3.30 17.02
C LYS A 38 -4.78 4.13 16.10
N TYR A 39 -4.40 5.39 15.91
CA TYR A 39 -4.95 6.31 14.93
C TYR A 39 -3.82 7.12 14.29
N LEU A 40 -3.96 7.40 13.00
CA LEU A 40 -3.02 8.19 12.20
C LEU A 40 -3.62 9.59 11.96
N ASP A 41 -2.81 10.64 12.12
CA ASP A 41 -3.13 11.97 11.60
C ASP A 41 -3.05 11.99 10.06
N ILE A 42 -3.55 13.05 9.41
CA ILE A 42 -3.47 13.27 7.95
C ILE A 42 -2.05 13.08 7.41
N ASN A 43 -1.03 13.59 8.11
CA ASN A 43 0.35 13.43 7.69
C ASN A 43 0.81 11.97 7.76
N GLN A 44 0.47 11.29 8.85
CA GLN A 44 0.83 9.90 9.08
C GLN A 44 0.09 8.97 8.12
N ALA A 45 -1.17 9.24 7.82
CA ALA A 45 -1.95 8.52 6.82
C ALA A 45 -1.33 8.65 5.42
N LEU A 46 -0.82 9.84 5.06
CA LEU A 46 -0.13 10.05 3.79
C LEU A 46 1.16 9.21 3.70
N LEU A 47 1.96 9.19 4.76
CA LEU A 47 3.16 8.36 4.83
C LEU A 47 2.83 6.87 4.82
N TYR A 48 1.79 6.46 5.55
CA TYR A 48 1.33 5.08 5.64
C TYR A 48 0.87 4.56 4.27
N LEU A 49 0.03 5.32 3.56
CA LEU A 49 -0.37 5.01 2.20
C LEU A 49 0.84 4.93 1.25
N GLY A 50 1.82 5.82 1.41
CA GLY A 50 3.09 5.75 0.68
C GLY A 50 3.88 4.47 0.95
N LYS A 51 3.95 4.02 2.22
CA LYS A 51 4.58 2.74 2.60
C LYS A 51 3.89 1.53 1.96
N LEU A 52 2.57 1.59 1.76
CA LEU A 52 1.78 0.56 1.07
C LEU A 52 1.87 0.64 -0.48
N GLY A 53 2.62 1.60 -1.03
CA GLY A 53 2.75 1.81 -2.47
C GLY A 53 1.68 2.71 -3.09
N PHE A 54 0.82 3.33 -2.28
CA PHE A 54 -0.20 4.29 -2.73
C PHE A 54 0.23 5.73 -2.49
N LEU A 55 0.97 6.28 -3.46
CA LEU A 55 1.45 7.67 -3.41
C LEU A 55 0.34 8.65 -3.79
N ILE A 56 -0.09 9.47 -2.83
CA ILE A 56 -1.05 10.56 -3.06
C ILE A 56 -0.58 11.87 -2.43
N SER A 57 -0.97 12.98 -3.04
CA SER A 57 -0.71 14.31 -2.48
C SER A 57 -1.64 14.61 -1.31
N ARG A 58 -1.20 15.50 -0.41
CA ARG A 58 -2.01 15.95 0.73
C ARG A 58 -3.37 16.51 0.30
N SER A 59 -3.40 17.33 -0.76
CA SER A 59 -4.64 17.88 -1.31
C SER A 59 -5.57 16.80 -1.86
N LYS A 60 -5.02 15.74 -2.46
CA LYS A 60 -5.80 14.59 -2.92
C LYS A 60 -6.39 13.83 -1.73
N LEU A 61 -5.61 13.61 -0.67
CA LEU A 61 -6.08 13.02 0.57
C LEU A 61 -7.25 13.83 1.16
N TYR A 62 -7.10 15.15 1.29
CA TYR A 62 -8.20 16.02 1.74
C TYR A 62 -9.47 15.90 0.88
N LYS A 63 -9.35 15.85 -0.46
CA LYS A 63 -10.51 15.65 -1.35
C LYS A 63 -11.20 14.31 -1.11
N LEU A 64 -10.43 13.25 -0.84
CA LEU A 64 -10.98 11.94 -0.53
C LEU A 64 -11.70 11.95 0.83
N THR A 65 -11.10 12.59 1.83
CA THR A 65 -11.67 12.78 3.16
C THR A 65 -12.94 13.61 3.13
N SER A 66 -12.97 14.71 2.37
CA SER A 66 -14.14 15.58 2.25
C SER A 66 -15.28 14.92 1.47
N GLY A 67 -14.94 14.12 0.45
CA GLY A 67 -15.90 13.37 -0.35
C GLY A 67 -16.36 12.06 0.29
N ASN A 68 -15.96 11.77 1.54
CA ASN A 68 -16.25 10.54 2.26
C ASN A 68 -15.86 9.25 1.47
N ASN A 69 -14.87 9.39 0.59
CA ASN A 69 -14.39 8.34 -0.30
C ASN A 69 -13.29 7.49 0.34
N ILE A 70 -12.71 7.95 1.44
CA ILE A 70 -11.72 7.25 2.26
C ILE A 70 -12.27 7.16 3.69
N PRO A 71 -12.12 6.02 4.38
CA PRO A 71 -12.54 5.91 5.77
C PRO A 71 -11.75 6.89 6.64
N CYS A 72 -12.46 7.78 7.31
CA CYS A 72 -11.89 8.80 8.18
C CYS A 72 -12.86 9.07 9.33
N HIS A 73 -12.29 9.34 10.50
CA HIS A 73 -13.06 9.61 11.71
C HIS A 73 -12.82 11.04 12.15
N LYS A 74 -13.87 11.69 12.65
CA LYS A 74 -13.85 13.08 13.08
C LYS A 74 -14.19 13.14 14.57
N SER A 75 -13.31 13.73 15.36
CA SER A 75 -13.58 14.03 16.77
C SER A 75 -13.07 15.43 17.05
N ASP A 76 -13.96 16.29 17.56
CA ASP A 76 -13.64 17.62 18.05
C ASP A 76 -12.69 18.43 17.14
N ASN A 77 -13.09 18.56 15.87
CA ASN A 77 -12.36 19.26 14.80
C ASN A 77 -11.05 18.61 14.32
N ARG A 78 -10.72 17.40 14.79
CA ARG A 78 -9.58 16.61 14.32
C ARG A 78 -10.03 15.44 13.47
N ILE A 79 -9.26 15.16 12.42
CA ILE A 79 -9.48 14.02 11.53
C ILE A 79 -8.39 12.99 11.79
N TYR A 80 -8.80 11.74 11.96
CA TYR A 80 -7.88 10.63 12.17
C TYR A 80 -8.30 9.40 11.35
N PHE A 81 -7.33 8.53 11.09
CA PHE A 81 -7.48 7.36 10.23
C PHE A 81 -7.03 6.11 10.97
N PHE A 82 -7.76 5.01 10.82
CA PHE A 82 -7.33 3.71 11.32
C PHE A 82 -6.56 2.96 10.22
N PRO A 83 -5.36 2.44 10.52
CA PRO A 83 -4.58 1.65 9.56
C PRO A 83 -5.38 0.49 8.95
N GLN A 84 -6.10 -0.26 9.79
CA GLN A 84 -6.91 -1.41 9.39
C GLN A 84 -8.02 -1.06 8.38
N GLU A 85 -8.64 0.11 8.55
CA GLU A 85 -9.66 0.61 7.62
C GLU A 85 -9.02 1.08 6.31
N LEU A 86 -7.85 1.71 6.38
CA LEU A 86 -7.10 2.12 5.19
C LEU A 86 -6.67 0.91 4.35
N ASP A 87 -6.20 -0.17 5.00
CA ASP A 87 -5.81 -1.41 4.32
C ASP A 87 -7.02 -2.02 3.60
N SER A 88 -8.13 -2.18 4.31
CA SER A 88 -9.38 -2.73 3.76
C SER A 88 -9.90 -1.88 2.60
N TRP A 89 -9.84 -0.56 2.74
CA TRP A 89 -10.24 0.37 1.69
C TRP A 89 -9.34 0.26 0.46
N LEU A 90 -8.03 0.19 0.65
CA LEU A 90 -7.06 0.08 -0.45
C LEU A 90 -7.30 -1.21 -1.26
N SER A 91 -7.52 -2.33 -0.56
CA SER A 91 -7.91 -3.60 -1.20
C SER A 91 -9.18 -3.46 -2.04
N SER A 92 -10.23 -2.83 -1.50
CA SER A 92 -11.46 -2.58 -2.26
C SER A 92 -11.27 -1.64 -3.45
N GLN A 93 -10.32 -0.69 -3.42
CA GLN A 93 -10.04 0.18 -4.57
C GLN A 93 -9.40 -0.60 -5.72
N ILE A 94 -8.55 -1.58 -5.42
CA ILE A 94 -7.91 -2.43 -6.42
C ILE A 94 -8.97 -3.29 -7.13
N GLU A 95 -9.88 -3.91 -6.36
CA GLU A 95 -10.99 -4.73 -6.87
C GLU A 95 -11.98 -3.91 -7.72
N LYS A 96 -12.36 -2.72 -7.27
CA LYS A 96 -13.25 -1.81 -8.05
C LYS A 96 -12.62 -1.37 -9.36
N LYS A 97 -11.29 -1.18 -9.40
CA LYS A 97 -10.60 -0.77 -10.64
C LYS A 97 -10.64 -1.87 -11.70
N SER A 98 -10.55 -3.15 -11.30
CA SER A 98 -10.76 -4.28 -12.23
C SER A 98 -12.18 -4.32 -12.81
N GLU A 99 -13.20 -4.05 -12.00
CA GLU A 99 -14.59 -4.03 -12.48
C GLU A 99 -14.87 -2.81 -13.38
N THR A 100 -14.29 -1.65 -13.06
CA THR A 100 -14.53 -0.41 -13.81
C THR A 100 -13.94 -0.46 -15.22
N SER A 101 -12.79 -1.11 -15.41
CA SER A 101 -12.18 -1.33 -16.73
C SER A 101 -13.05 -2.18 -17.65
N GLN A 102 -13.73 -3.20 -17.11
CA GLN A 102 -14.70 -4.01 -17.84
C GLN A 102 -15.93 -3.17 -18.25
N ASN A 103 -16.49 -2.42 -17.31
CA ASN A 103 -17.70 -1.62 -17.55
C ASN A 103 -17.50 -0.47 -18.56
N PHE A 104 -16.34 0.19 -18.55
CA PHE A 104 -16.02 1.26 -19.52
C PHE A 104 -15.88 0.72 -20.96
N SER A 105 -15.33 -0.50 -21.09
CA SER A 105 -15.23 -1.23 -22.37
C SER A 105 -16.61 -1.58 -22.92
N ASP A 106 -17.54 -2.00 -22.06
CA ASP A 106 -18.86 -2.41 -22.51
C ASP A 106 -19.76 -1.23 -22.88
N GLN A 107 -19.68 -0.11 -22.15
CA GLN A 107 -20.40 1.11 -22.53
C GLN A 107 -19.90 1.67 -23.88
N SER A 108 -18.58 1.69 -24.11
CA SER A 108 -18.01 2.17 -25.37
C SER A 108 -18.38 1.27 -26.56
N LYS A 109 -18.40 -0.06 -26.39
CA LYS A 109 -18.93 -1.00 -27.40
C LYS A 109 -20.41 -0.72 -27.73
N GLN A 110 -21.25 -0.49 -26.73
CA GLN A 110 -22.68 -0.21 -26.94
C GLN A 110 -22.93 1.10 -27.72
N PHE A 111 -22.11 2.14 -27.49
CA PHE A 111 -22.18 3.39 -28.26
C PHE A 111 -21.79 3.18 -29.74
N ILE A 112 -20.76 2.37 -30.01
CA ILE A 112 -20.33 2.05 -31.38
C ILE A 112 -21.41 1.24 -32.12
N ILE A 113 -22.02 0.25 -31.45
CA ILE A 113 -23.09 -0.56 -32.04
C ILE A 113 -24.31 0.30 -32.38
N LYS A 114 -24.75 1.18 -31.47
CA LYS A 114 -25.88 2.09 -31.73
C LYS A 114 -25.60 3.00 -32.92
N THR A 115 -24.43 3.63 -32.99
CA THR A 115 -24.09 4.54 -34.10
C THR A 115 -24.01 3.82 -35.46
N ALA A 116 -23.55 2.57 -35.49
CA ALA A 116 -23.57 1.73 -36.70
C ALA A 116 -25.00 1.37 -37.17
N GLN A 117 -25.95 1.17 -36.24
CA GLN A 117 -27.34 0.88 -36.57
C GLN A 117 -28.07 2.07 -37.20
N TYR A 118 -27.76 3.31 -36.79
CA TYR A 118 -28.34 4.52 -37.40
C TYR A 118 -27.85 4.76 -38.84
N LYS A 119 -26.66 4.28 -39.21
CA LYS A 119 -26.07 4.47 -40.54
C LYS A 119 -26.63 3.53 -41.62
N ASN A 120 -27.19 2.39 -41.23
CA ASN A 120 -27.78 1.39 -42.14
C ASN A 120 -29.30 1.57 -42.38
N ARG A 121 -29.91 2.62 -41.81
CA ARG A 121 -31.35 2.93 -41.97
C ARG A 121 -31.64 4.08 -42.95
N LYS A 122 -30.62 4.56 -43.68
CA LYS A 122 -30.75 5.44 -44.85
C LYS A 122 -30.32 4.67 -46.09
#